data_AF-A0A9J7MFX2-F1
#
_entry.id   AF-A0A9J7MFX2-F1
#
_cell.length_a   1.000
_cell.length_b   1.000
_cell.length_c   1.000
_cell.angle_alpha   90.00
_cell.angle_beta   90.00
_cell.angle_gamma   90.00
#
_symmetry.space_group_name_H-M   'P 1'
#
loop_
_entity.id
_entity.type
_entity.pdbx_description
1 polymer ?
#
loop_
_entity_poly.entity_id
_entity_poly.type
_entity_poly.pdbx_seq_one_letter_code
_entity_poly.pdbx_strand_id
1 'polypeptide(L)'
;MEVQQNRSKILADLQQQKKKLMQRKEPTGIRDQMEVQHMNQAQRQALQHAHANSFGYFVPQDSSFGNLILPVLPRVEDSPPPT
;
A
#
# COMPACT_ATOMS: atom_id res chain seq x y z
N MET A 1 -22.58 2.76 -39.84
CA MET A 1 -22.96 1.83 -38.74
C MET A 1 -21.76 1.36 -37.93
N GLU A 2 -20.63 1.06 -38.57
CA GLU A 2 -19.41 0.57 -37.91
C GLU A 2 -18.82 1.51 -36.84
N VAL A 3 -18.78 2.81 -37.11
CA VAL A 3 -18.32 3.83 -36.14
C VAL A 3 -19.14 3.81 -34.84
N GLN A 4 -20.44 3.53 -34.94
CA GLN A 4 -21.33 3.49 -33.78
C GLN A 4 -21.12 2.22 -32.93
N GLN A 5 -20.80 1.09 -33.58
CA GLN A 5 -20.40 -0.14 -32.88
C GLN A 5 -19.06 0.03 -32.17
N ASN A 6 -18.08 0.68 -32.82
CA ASN A 6 -16.77 0.95 -32.22
C ASN A 6 -16.90 1.82 -30.98
N ARG A 7 -17.71 2.89 -31.06
CA ARG A 7 -17.99 3.76 -29.91
C ARG A 7 -18.61 3.00 -28.74
N SER A 8 -19.55 2.09 -29.01
CA SER A 8 -20.20 1.28 -27.97
C SER A 8 -19.22 0.34 -27.28
N LYS A 9 -18.36 -0.34 -28.06
CA LYS A 9 -17.33 -1.23 -27.53
C LYS A 9 -16.31 -0.49 -26.66
N ILE A 10 -15.84 0.67 -27.10
CA ILE A 10 -14.89 1.50 -26.34
C ILE A 10 -15.50 1.94 -25.01
N LEU A 11 -16.78 2.34 -25.01
CA LEU A 11 -17.46 2.78 -23.80
C LEU A 11 -17.62 1.64 -22.78
N ALA A 12 -17.94 0.44 -23.26
CA ALA A 12 -18.08 -0.75 -22.42
C ALA A 12 -16.75 -1.15 -21.76
N ASP A 13 -15.66 -1.13 -22.53
CA ASP A 13 -14.33 -1.50 -22.04
C ASP A 13 -13.82 -0.50 -20.98
N LEU A 14 -14.05 0.80 -21.21
CA LEU A 14 -13.76 1.87 -20.25
C LEU A 14 -14.49 1.69 -18.92
N GLN A 15 -15.77 1.33 -18.96
CA GLN A 15 -16.54 1.05 -17.76
C GLN A 15 -16.02 -0.18 -17.01
N GLN A 16 -15.59 -1.20 -17.74
CA GLN A 16 -15.05 -2.42 -17.16
C GLN A 16 -13.69 -2.16 -16.48
N GLN A 17 -12.83 -1.34 -17.09
CA GLN A 17 -11.55 -0.93 -16.51
C GLN A 17 -11.75 -0.09 -15.24
N LYS A 18 -12.72 0.84 -15.24
CA LYS A 18 -13.08 1.63 -14.05
C LYS A 18 -13.52 0.73 -12.88
N LYS A 19 -14.33 -0.30 -13.15
CA LYS A 19 -14.77 -1.25 -12.12
C LYS A 19 -13.62 -2.06 -11.53
N LYS A 20 -12.67 -2.50 -12.37
CA LYS A 20 -11.45 -3.19 -11.90
C LYS A 20 -10.57 -2.29 -11.04
N LEU A 21 -10.44 -1.01 -11.41
CA LEU A 21 -9.66 -0.05 -10.62
C LEU A 21 -10.29 0.22 -9.25
N MET A 22 -11.61 0.35 -9.16
CA MET A 22 -12.29 0.49 -7.86
C MET A 22 -12.25 -0.78 -6.99
N GLN A 23 -12.14 -1.97 -7.59
CA GLN A 23 -11.91 -3.20 -6.82
C GLN A 23 -10.45 -3.39 -6.42
N ARG A 24 -9.52 -2.66 -7.04
CA ARG A 24 -8.15 -2.59 -6.54
C ARG A 24 -8.17 -1.74 -5.28
N LYS A 25 -8.27 -2.41 -4.14
CA LYS A 25 -8.07 -1.82 -2.82
C LYS A 25 -6.68 -1.18 -2.83
N GLU A 26 -6.63 0.12 -3.03
CA GLU A 26 -5.39 0.90 -3.00
C GLU A 26 -4.76 0.76 -1.60
N PRO A 27 -3.57 0.17 -1.45
CA PRO A 27 -2.74 0.51 -0.32
C PRO A 27 -2.26 1.94 -0.58
N THR A 28 -2.84 2.91 0.12
CA THR A 28 -2.27 4.24 0.33
C THR A 28 -0.78 4.08 0.66
N GLY A 29 0.10 4.45 -0.25
CA GLY A 29 1.55 4.47 -0.01
C GLY A 29 2.38 3.83 -1.11
N ILE A 30 2.75 4.61 -2.14
CA ILE A 30 3.83 4.27 -3.08
C ILE A 30 5.15 3.96 -2.31
N ARG A 31 5.30 4.52 -1.10
CA ARG A 31 6.40 4.27 -0.15
C ARG A 31 6.34 2.87 0.49
N ASP A 32 5.13 2.39 0.79
CA ASP A 32 4.88 1.08 1.42
C ASP A 32 5.23 -0.08 0.46
N GLN A 33 5.02 0.10 -0.85
CA GLN A 33 5.21 -0.97 -1.84
C GLN A 33 6.68 -1.36 -2.05
N MET A 34 7.63 -0.43 -1.95
CA MET A 34 9.06 -0.75 -2.06
C MET A 34 9.61 -1.39 -0.77
N GLU A 35 9.05 -1.04 0.39
CA GLU A 35 9.43 -1.61 1.69
C GLU A 35 8.86 -3.04 1.85
N VAL A 36 7.62 -3.27 1.41
CA VAL A 36 6.96 -4.60 1.44
C VAL A 36 7.66 -5.63 0.55
N GLN A 37 8.38 -5.22 -0.50
CA GLN A 37 9.14 -6.14 -1.36
C GLN A 37 10.40 -6.71 -0.68
N HIS A 38 10.94 -6.05 0.35
CA HIS A 38 12.07 -6.55 1.15
C HIS A 38 11.68 -7.10 2.53
N MET A 39 10.39 -7.01 2.92
CA MET A 39 9.95 -7.53 4.21
C MET A 39 9.86 -9.05 4.25
N ASN A 40 10.51 -9.63 5.26
CA ASN A 40 10.34 -11.03 5.64
C ASN A 40 8.90 -11.29 6.14
N GLN A 41 8.39 -12.50 5.96
CA GLN A 41 7.05 -12.89 6.42
C GLN A 41 6.84 -12.66 7.93
N ALA A 42 7.89 -12.91 8.73
CA ALA A 42 7.84 -12.71 10.18
C ALA A 42 7.61 -11.22 10.56
N GLN A 43 8.26 -10.29 9.86
CA GLN A 43 8.08 -8.84 10.09
C GLN A 43 6.65 -8.41 9.77
N ARG A 44 6.08 -8.90 8.66
CA ARG A 44 4.69 -8.61 8.29
C ARG A 44 3.70 -9.12 9.33
N GLN A 45 3.88 -10.34 9.82
CA GLN A 45 3.02 -10.92 10.86
C GLN A 45 3.10 -10.13 12.17
N ALA A 46 4.31 -9.78 12.61
CA ALA A 46 4.52 -8.98 13.81
C ALA A 46 3.85 -7.61 13.70
N LEU A 47 4.01 -6.92 12.57
CA LEU A 47 3.41 -5.60 12.33
C LEU A 47 1.88 -5.66 12.31
N GLN A 48 1.30 -6.65 11.64
CA GLN A 48 -0.16 -6.86 11.62
C GLN A 48 -0.71 -7.14 13.03
N HIS A 49 -0.02 -7.97 13.80
CA HIS A 49 -0.42 -8.27 15.18
C HIS A 49 -0.37 -7.01 16.06
N ALA A 50 0.67 -6.18 15.92
CA ALA A 50 0.78 -4.93 16.66
C ALA A 50 -0.35 -3.95 16.30
N HIS A 51 -0.66 -3.76 15.02
CA HIS A 51 -1.77 -2.88 14.60
C HIS A 51 -3.15 -3.38 15.05
N ALA A 52 -3.33 -4.69 15.20
CA ALA A 52 -4.59 -5.26 15.67
C ALA A 52 -4.79 -5.11 17.19
N ASN A 53 -3.70 -5.03 17.96
CA ASN A 53 -3.75 -5.07 19.43
C ASN A 53 -3.28 -3.78 20.10
N SER A 54 -2.77 -2.81 19.34
CA SER A 54 -2.21 -1.56 19.84
C SER A 54 -2.54 -0.39 18.92
N PHE A 55 -2.61 0.79 19.51
CA PHE A 55 -2.76 2.08 18.81
C PHE A 55 -1.42 2.79 18.59
N GLY A 56 -0.29 2.13 18.93
CA GLY A 56 1.05 2.67 18.71
C GLY A 56 1.43 2.67 17.23
N TYR A 57 2.41 3.51 16.87
CA TYR A 57 3.01 3.52 15.55
C TYR A 57 4.20 2.57 15.54
N PHE A 58 4.20 1.63 14.59
CA PHE A 58 5.23 0.61 14.46
C PHE A 58 5.82 0.62 13.07
N VAL A 59 7.12 0.35 12.98
CA VAL A 59 7.84 0.16 11.72
C VAL A 59 8.54 -1.21 11.75
N PRO A 60 8.65 -1.90 10.60
CA PRO A 60 9.44 -3.14 10.49
C PRO A 60 10.92 -2.88 10.80
N GLN A 61 11.64 -3.89 11.28
CA GLN A 61 13.09 -3.84 11.43
C GLN A 61 13.73 -5.20 11.20
N ASP A 62 14.94 -5.21 10.65
CA ASP A 62 15.72 -6.37 10.23
C ASP A 62 16.59 -6.97 11.34
N SER A 63 16.14 -6.91 12.60
CA SER A 63 16.92 -7.47 13.72
C SER A 63 16.90 -9.00 13.77
N SER A 64 18.08 -9.58 13.99
CA SER A 64 18.27 -11.00 14.27
C SER A 64 18.03 -11.38 15.74
N PHE A 65 17.70 -10.41 16.60
CA PHE A 65 17.51 -10.59 18.05
C PHE A 65 16.03 -10.49 18.46
N GLY A 66 15.10 -10.65 17.52
CA GLY A 66 13.66 -10.69 17.81
C GLY A 66 12.96 -9.33 17.83
N ASN A 67 13.66 -8.23 17.52
CA ASN A 67 13.06 -6.91 17.39
C ASN A 67 12.52 -6.68 15.97
N LEU A 68 11.55 -7.50 15.55
CA LEU A 68 11.02 -7.47 14.17
C LEU A 68 10.27 -6.18 13.82
N ILE A 69 9.81 -5.46 14.84
CA ILE A 69 9.16 -4.16 14.74
C ILE A 69 9.64 -3.25 15.87
N LEU A 70 9.67 -1.94 15.62
CA LEU A 70 10.01 -0.93 16.63
C LEU A 70 8.86 0.06 16.82
N PRO A 71 8.49 0.41 18.07
CA PRO A 71 7.60 1.52 18.33
C PRO A 71 8.31 2.84 18.01
N VAL A 72 7.64 3.72 17.27
CA VAL A 72 8.18 5.02 16.84
C VAL A 72 7.15 6.13 17.03
N LEU A 73 7.60 7.38 16.90
CA LEU A 73 6.69 8.52 16.79
C LEU A 73 6.08 8.57 15.36
N PRO A 74 4.84 9.06 15.22
CA PRO A 74 4.25 9.32 13.91
C PRO A 74 5.13 10.26 13.08
N ARG A 75 5.34 9.92 11.81
CA ARG A 75 6.04 10.80 10.87
C ARG A 75 5.03 11.75 10.23
N VAL A 76 5.27 13.05 10.31
CA VAL A 76 4.56 14.08 9.55
C VAL A 76 5.41 14.44 8.33
N GLU A 77 4.84 14.36 7.12
CA GLU A 77 5.55 14.60 5.85
C GLU A 77 5.74 16.10 5.53
N ASP A 78 5.96 16.95 6.54
CA ASP A 78 6.02 18.42 6.38
C ASP A 78 7.45 18.99 6.31
N SER A 79 8.49 18.16 6.25
CA SER A 79 9.85 18.66 6.05
C SER A 79 10.16 18.74 4.56
N PRO A 80 10.33 19.95 3.96
CA PRO A 80 10.79 20.06 2.59
C PRO A 80 12.16 19.35 2.44
N PRO A 81 12.43 18.68 1.30
CA PRO A 81 13.71 18.04 1.08
C PRO A 81 14.85 19.07 1.17
N PRO A 82 15.98 18.75 1.80
CA PRO A 82 17.12 19.65 1.86
C PRO A 82 17.63 19.92 0.43
N THR A 83 17.61 21.18 0.02
CA THR A 83 18.27 21.72 -1.19
C THR A 83 19.77 21.81 -1.02
#